data_AF-M0P8N0-F1
#
_entry.id   AF-M0P8N0-F1
#
_cell.length_a   1.000
_cell.length_b   1.000
_cell.length_c   1.000
_cell.angle_alpha   90.00
_cell.angle_beta   90.00
_cell.angle_gamma   90.00
#
_symmetry.space_group_name_H-M   'P 1'
#
loop_
_entity.id
_entity.type
_entity.pdbx_description
1 polymer ?
#
loop_
_entity_poly.entity_id
_entity_poly.type
_entity_poly.pdbx_seq_one_letter_code
_entity_poly.pdbx_strand_id
1 'polypeptide(L)' 'MDLRRNLYAAAFVGASLSYIFNVLAFTGTFDVFRWVVFAAVFLGFTYGFERLIEWQTAPA' A
#
# COMPACT_ATOMS: atom_id res chain seq x y z
N MET A 1 19.70 3.77 -7.68
CA MET A 1 18.54 2.94 -7.29
C MET A 1 18.20 3.31 -5.86
N ASP A 2 17.13 4.07 -5.66
CA ASP A 2 16.70 4.47 -4.32
C ASP A 2 16.10 3.27 -3.58
N LEU A 3 16.82 2.78 -2.56
CA LEU A 3 16.39 1.65 -1.72
C LEU A 3 14.97 1.86 -1.18
N ARG A 4 14.63 3.09 -0.76
CA ARG A 4 13.28 3.45 -0.26
C ARG A 4 12.21 3.21 -1.31
N ARG A 5 12.46 3.63 -2.56
CA ARG A 5 11.51 3.44 -3.67
C ARG A 5 11.29 1.97 -3.99
N ASN A 6 12.35 1.16 -3.94
CA ASN A 6 12.25 -0.29 -4.13
C ASN A 6 11.44 -0.96 -3.01
N LEU A 7 11.63 -0.53 -1.75
CA LEU A 7 10.85 -1.05 -0.62
C LEU A 7 9.37 -0.67 -0.72
N TYR A 8 9.05 0.55 -1.15
CA TYR A 8 7.65 0.94 -1.39
C TYR A 8 7.00 0.14 -2.51
N ALA A 9 7.72 -0.08 -3.62
CA ALA A 9 7.24 -0.92 -4.70
C ALA A 9 7.00 -2.37 -4.24
N ALA A 10 7.94 -2.94 -3.48
CA ALA A 10 7.81 -4.29 -2.93
C ALA A 10 6.62 -4.40 -1.96
N ALA A 11 6.44 -3.42 -1.06
CA ALA A 11 5.32 -3.37 -0.14
C ALA A 11 3.98 -3.29 -0.87
N PHE A 12 3.88 -2.43 -1.90
CA PHE A 12 2.68 -2.29 -2.71
C PHE A 12 2.33 -3.58 -3.48
N VAL A 13 3.33 -4.23 -4.07
CA VAL A 13 3.14 -5.51 -4.78
C VAL A 13 2.66 -6.60 -3.82
N GLY A 14 3.32 -6.73 -2.66
CA GLY A 14 2.93 -7.72 -1.65
C GLY A 14 1.51 -7.50 -1.12
N ALA A 15 1.18 -6.26 -0.77
CA ALA A 15 -0.16 -5.89 -0.31
C ALA A 15 -1.24 -6.12 -1.38
N SER A 16 -0.95 -5.77 -2.63
CA SER A 16 -1.87 -5.99 -3.76
C SER A 16 -2.14 -7.46 -4.01
N LEU A 17 -1.09 -8.29 -4.02
CA LEU A 17 -1.25 -9.74 -4.20
C LEU A 17 -2.07 -10.34 -3.05
N SER A 18 -1.78 -9.96 -1.81
CA SER A 18 -2.54 -10.41 -0.63
C SER A 18 -4.02 -10.05 -0.76
N TYR A 19 -4.35 -8.81 -1.13
CA TYR A 19 -5.73 -8.38 -1.35
C TYR A 19 -6.43 -9.21 -2.43
N ILE A 20 -5.79 -9.37 -3.60
CA ILE A 20 -6.36 -10.10 -4.74
C ILE A 20 -6.70 -11.53 -4.33
N PHE A 21 -5.74 -12.26 -3.74
CA PHE A 21 -5.96 -13.64 -3.31
C PHE A 21 -7.04 -13.75 -2.23
N ASN A 22 -7.07 -12.82 -1.28
CA ASN A 22 -8.08 -12.81 -0.22
C ASN A 22 -9.49 -12.60 -0.78
N VAL A 23 -9.66 -11.64 -1.69
CA VAL A 23 -10.95 -11.37 -2.33
C VAL A 23 -11.39 -12.53 -3.21
N LEU A 24 -10.48 -13.11 -3.99
CA LEU A 24 -10.77 -14.30 -4.80
C LEU A 24 -11.18 -15.49 -3.93
N ALA A 25 -10.51 -15.70 -2.79
CA ALA A 25 -10.84 -16.80 -1.89
C ALA A 25 -12.25 -16.68 -1.29
N PHE A 26 -12.71 -15.47 -0.95
CA PHE A 26 -14.00 -15.27 -0.30
C PHE A 26 -15.17 -14.99 -1.26
N THR A 27 -14.91 -14.41 -2.42
CA THR A 27 -15.97 -13.94 -3.35
C THR A 27 -15.93 -14.60 -4.71
N GLY A 28 -14.83 -15.26 -5.07
CA GLY A 28 -14.64 -15.89 -6.39
C GLY A 28 -14.56 -14.92 -7.56
N THR A 29 -14.61 -13.60 -7.33
CA THR A 29 -14.62 -12.58 -8.38
C THR A 29 -13.64 -11.46 -8.07
N PHE A 30 -13.03 -10.88 -9.11
CA PHE A 30 -12.13 -9.75 -8.97
C PHE A 30 -12.79 -8.48 -9.50
N ASP A 31 -13.00 -7.51 -8.60
CA ASP A 31 -13.51 -6.18 -8.91
C ASP A 31 -12.36 -5.17 -8.90
N VAL A 32 -12.01 -4.69 -10.09
CA VAL A 32 -10.91 -3.73 -10.29
C VAL A 32 -11.16 -2.43 -9.56
N PHE A 33 -12.41 -1.96 -9.48
CA PHE A 33 -12.73 -0.70 -8.80
C PHE A 33 -12.46 -0.83 -7.30
N ARG A 34 -12.87 -1.93 -6.68
CA ARG A 34 -12.57 -2.20 -5.26
C ARG A 34 -11.07 -2.32 -5.01
N TRP A 35 -10.34 -2.96 -5.92
CA TRP A 35 -8.87 -3.01 -5.83
C TRP A 35 -8.21 -1.64 -5.95
N VAL A 36 -8.71 -0.76 -6.83
CA VAL A 36 -8.21 0.63 -6.93
C VAL A 36 -8.47 1.40 -5.64
N VAL A 37 -9.65 1.26 -5.03
CA VAL A 37 -9.94 1.86 -3.73
C VAL A 37 -8.97 1.35 -2.66
N PHE A 38 -8.73 0.04 -2.61
CA PHE A 38 -7.72 -0.54 -1.73
C PHE A 38 -6.33 0.05 -1.98
N ALA A 39 -5.90 0.14 -3.25
CA ALA A 39 -4.60 0.68 -3.63
C ALA A 39 -4.45 2.16 -3.22
N ALA A 40 -5.47 2.98 -3.47
CA ALA A 40 -5.48 4.39 -3.09
C ALA A 40 -5.41 4.56 -1.56
N VAL A 41 -6.17 3.77 -0.81
CA VAL A 41 -6.15 3.77 0.66
C VAL A 41 -4.79 3.33 1.17
N PHE A 42 -4.24 2.23 0.65
CA PHE A 42 -2.93 1.71 1.04
C PHE A 42 -1.80 2.72 0.81
N LEU A 43 -1.77 3.35 -0.37
CA LEU A 43 -0.78 4.38 -0.68
C LEU A 43 -0.98 5.63 0.16
N GLY A 44 -2.23 6.05 0.39
CA GLY A 44 -2.56 7.16 1.29
C GLY A 44 -2.06 6.93 2.72
N PHE A 45 -2.27 5.73 3.27
CA PHE A 45 -1.72 5.36 4.58
C PHE A 45 -0.19 5.33 4.58
N THR A 46 0.43 4.72 3.57
CA THR A 46 1.90 4.64 3.47
C THR A 46 2.54 6.02 3.47
N TYR A 47 1.98 6.94 2.67
CA TYR A 47 2.41 8.33 2.63
C TYR A 47 2.12 9.07 3.95
N GLY A 48 0.95 8.85 4.54
CA GLY A 48 0.59 9.44 5.84
C GLY A 48 1.55 9.03 6.95
N PHE A 49 1.91 7.75 7.02
CA PHE A 49 2.90 7.24 7.98
C PHE A 49 4.29 7.82 7.73
N GLU A 50 4.72 7.93 6.47
CA GLU A 50 6.00 8.57 6.13
C GLU A 50 6.04 10.01 6.64
N ARG A 51 4.99 10.79 6.37
CA ARG A 51 4.89 12.19 6.85
C ARG A 51 4.79 12.30 8.36
N LEU A 52 4.10 11.38 9.01
CA LEU A 52 4.00 11.33 10.47
C LEU A 52 5.36 11.05 11.10
N ILE A 53 6.13 10.10 10.55
CA ILE A 53 7.48 9.77 11.02
C ILE A 53 8.41 10.96 10.78
N GLU A 54 8.37 11.59 9.61
CA GLU A 54 9.13 12.80 9.32
C GLU A 54 8.83 13.91 10.33
N TRP A 55 7.56 14.11 10.70
CA TRP A 55 7.19 15.10 11.71
C TRP A 55 7.74 14.77 13.10
N GLN A 56 7.75 13.49 13.51
CA GLN A 56 8.32 13.07 14.79
C GLN A 56 9.86 13.11 14.83
N THR A 57 10.50 13.04 13.67
CA THR A 57 11.98 12.96 13.54
C THR A 57 12.61 14.27 13.06
N ALA A 58 11.80 15.29 12.77
CA ALA A 58 12.27 16.61 12.37
C ALA A 58 13.10 17.24 13.50
N PRO A 59 14.37 17.62 13.26
CA PRO A 59 15.15 18.34 14.25
C PRO A 59 14.53 19.72 14.48
N ALA A 60 14.52 20.15 15.74
CA ALA A 60 14.05 21.47 16.18
C ALA A 60 14.88 22.61 15.58
#